data_AF-A0A836VEE4-F1
#
_entry.id   AF-A0A836VEE4-F1
#
_cell.length_a   1.000
_cell.length_b   1.000
_cell.length_c   1.000
_cell.angle_alpha   90.00
_cell.angle_beta   90.00
_cell.angle_gamma   90.00
#
_symmetry.space_group_name_H-M   'P 1'
#
loop_
_entity.id
_entity.type
_entity.pdbx_description
1 polymer ?
#
loop_
_entity_poly.entity_id
_entity_poly.type
_entity_poly.pdbx_seq_one_letter_code
_entity_poly.pdbx_strand_id
1 'polypeptide(L)'
;SAEAGYQNWDGGSSDQNGYGGAIQIQLSQYWTGSAYVYPYQSILINNTFVNNMATGSGNNTGNGGAISYEYSQSTALVNNIFWGNMVNNRGDSTAFEIDGVQSSQSEVIVGHNNFEYSASAANTLGSDNMSRDPKFMLDGSADEYQLSDASRLIGAGALVYNGYKAPAYDILGNARPTADPDRPDMGAYENSYVNPPYPDGVAGLTATSADQNVTLNWTANEDADLGKYVIYQSTVSGFAPTSADSIDEVAAGTNTYIVTGLTNRTNYYFRLAAMNTKGNMGDFSGEVSAMPEYLGPVWWVDDVNGSTQNGDGNSGSPFLSISSALAVAAANDT
;
A
#
# COMPACT_ATOMS: atom_id res chain seq x y z
N SER A 1 3.74 20.66 6.60
CA SER A 1 3.36 20.96 5.20
C SER A 1 3.82 22.35 4.82
N ALA A 2 4.28 22.52 3.59
CA ALA A 2 4.44 23.80 2.93
C ALA A 2 3.45 23.86 1.76
N GLU A 3 2.68 24.93 1.67
CA GLU A 3 1.93 25.25 0.45
C GLU A 3 2.78 26.23 -0.34
N ALA A 4 3.16 25.90 -1.57
CA ALA A 4 3.81 26.88 -2.42
C ALA A 4 2.85 28.03 -2.69
N GLY A 5 3.42 29.22 -2.85
CA GLY A 5 2.67 30.43 -3.10
C GLY A 5 1.74 30.25 -4.29
N TYR A 6 0.44 30.46 -4.04
CA TYR A 6 -0.57 30.66 -5.07
C TYR A 6 -0.09 31.77 -6.02
N GLN A 7 0.33 31.40 -7.23
CA GLN A 7 0.72 32.37 -8.25
C GLN A 7 -0.53 32.85 -8.97
N ASN A 8 -1.16 33.89 -8.42
CA ASN A 8 -2.03 34.76 -9.19
C ASN A 8 -1.26 36.01 -9.60
N TRP A 9 -1.29 36.34 -10.88
CA TRP A 9 -0.98 37.70 -11.32
C TRP A 9 -2.18 38.58 -10.96
N ASP A 10 -2.15 39.21 -9.79
CA ASP A 10 -3.16 40.22 -9.43
C ASP A 10 -3.10 41.40 -10.40
N GLY A 11 -4.11 41.51 -11.26
CA GLY A 11 -4.25 42.55 -12.29
C GLY A 11 -3.86 42.13 -13.73
N GLY A 12 -3.58 40.84 -13.96
CA GLY A 12 -3.27 40.27 -15.28
C GLY A 12 -4.41 39.39 -15.80
N SER A 13 -4.51 39.24 -17.11
CA SER A 13 -5.53 38.39 -17.76
C SER A 13 -5.04 36.97 -18.06
N SER A 14 -3.86 36.57 -17.57
CA SER A 14 -3.21 35.32 -17.94
C SER A 14 -3.10 34.36 -16.77
N ASP A 15 -3.66 33.16 -16.95
CA ASP A 15 -3.50 32.07 -16.01
C ASP A 15 -2.09 31.45 -16.10
N GLN A 16 -1.57 30.93 -14.98
CA GLN A 16 -0.21 30.36 -14.88
C GLN A 16 -0.17 29.01 -14.15
N ASN A 17 0.83 28.20 -14.46
CA ASN A 17 1.10 26.96 -13.73
C ASN A 17 1.70 27.24 -12.35
N GLY A 18 1.43 26.38 -11.37
CA GLY A 18 2.14 26.35 -10.09
C GLY A 18 3.30 25.37 -10.13
N TYR A 19 4.37 25.63 -9.37
CA TYR A 19 5.57 24.78 -9.36
C TYR A 19 6.07 24.54 -7.93
N GLY A 20 6.35 23.28 -7.59
CA GLY A 20 7.11 22.89 -6.42
C GLY A 20 6.46 23.27 -5.10
N GLY A 21 5.45 22.51 -4.65
CA GLY A 21 4.67 22.81 -3.45
C GLY A 21 5.51 22.96 -2.19
N ALA A 22 6.60 22.21 -2.07
CA ALA A 22 7.64 22.45 -1.07
C ALA A 22 8.86 23.17 -1.66
N ILE A 23 9.40 22.66 -2.77
CA ILE A 23 10.65 23.14 -3.35
C ILE A 23 10.54 23.20 -4.88
N GLN A 24 10.84 24.37 -5.45
CA GLN A 24 11.17 24.50 -6.86
C GLN A 24 12.70 24.56 -7.03
N ILE A 25 13.25 23.68 -7.85
CA ILE A 25 14.69 23.55 -8.06
C ILE A 25 15.04 24.01 -9.48
N GLN A 26 15.83 25.08 -9.55
CA GLN A 26 16.36 25.65 -10.79
C GLN A 26 17.89 25.73 -10.69
N LEU A 27 18.57 24.65 -11.06
CA LEU A 27 20.02 24.59 -11.15
C LEU A 27 20.49 24.84 -12.58
N SER A 28 21.59 25.57 -12.73
CA SER A 28 22.13 25.89 -14.04
C SER A 28 22.73 24.64 -14.71
N GLN A 29 22.39 24.46 -15.99
CA GLN A 29 22.99 23.49 -16.89
C GLN A 29 23.53 24.21 -18.13
N TYR A 30 24.47 23.61 -18.86
CA TYR A 30 24.93 24.17 -20.14
C TYR A 30 25.08 23.09 -21.21
N TRP A 31 24.76 23.47 -22.44
CA TRP A 31 24.89 22.63 -23.61
C TRP A 31 26.30 22.74 -24.19
N THR A 32 26.96 21.61 -24.37
CA THR A 32 28.34 21.55 -24.91
C THR A 32 28.40 21.51 -26.44
N GLY A 33 27.26 21.51 -27.12
CA GLY A 33 27.18 21.20 -28.55
C GLY A 33 26.76 19.76 -28.85
N SER A 34 26.83 18.86 -27.86
CA SER A 34 26.48 17.43 -28.03
C SER A 34 25.75 16.80 -26.83
N ALA A 35 25.96 17.33 -25.62
CA ALA A 35 25.28 16.90 -24.41
C ALA A 35 25.07 18.06 -23.45
N TYR A 36 24.07 17.95 -22.57
CA TYR A 36 23.95 18.80 -21.39
C TYR A 36 24.96 18.37 -20.34
N VAL A 37 25.52 19.36 -19.64
CA VAL A 37 26.41 19.15 -18.49
C VAL A 37 25.80 19.84 -17.28
N TYR A 38 25.84 19.13 -16.14
CA TYR A 38 25.24 19.53 -14.87
C TYR A 38 26.33 19.86 -13.84
N PRO A 39 26.83 21.11 -13.80
CA PRO A 39 27.87 21.50 -12.83
C PRO A 39 27.36 21.57 -11.38
N TYR A 40 26.04 21.55 -11.17
CA TYR A 40 25.40 21.61 -9.86
C TYR A 40 24.46 20.42 -9.69
N GLN A 41 24.31 19.98 -8.45
CA GLN A 41 23.45 18.86 -8.08
C GLN A 41 22.65 19.17 -6.82
N SER A 42 21.36 18.86 -6.83
CA SER A 42 20.54 18.86 -5.62
C SER A 42 20.64 17.50 -4.92
N ILE A 43 20.81 17.49 -3.60
CA ILE A 43 20.96 16.27 -2.81
C ILE A 43 19.95 16.31 -1.68
N LEU A 44 19.01 15.37 -1.70
CA LEU A 44 17.99 15.22 -0.67
C LEU A 44 18.06 13.79 -0.13
N ILE A 45 18.54 13.68 1.11
CA ILE A 45 18.69 12.41 1.81
C ILE A 45 17.89 12.47 3.11
N ASN A 46 17.03 11.48 3.36
CA ASN A 46 16.28 11.36 4.61
C ASN A 46 15.39 12.59 4.90
N ASN A 47 14.58 13.03 3.92
CA ASN A 47 13.62 14.13 4.08
C ASN A 47 12.18 13.62 4.05
N THR A 48 11.27 14.37 4.66
CA THR A 48 9.84 14.07 4.70
C THR A 48 9.05 15.21 4.02
N PHE A 49 8.45 14.93 2.88
CA PHE A 49 7.61 15.84 2.10
C PHE A 49 6.16 15.40 2.20
N VAL A 50 5.40 16.07 3.08
CA VAL A 50 4.03 15.68 3.38
C VAL A 50 3.05 16.81 3.18
N ASN A 51 1.94 16.49 2.49
CA ASN A 51 0.81 17.39 2.28
C ASN A 51 1.21 18.75 1.69
N ASN A 52 2.22 18.75 0.81
CA ASN A 52 2.59 19.96 0.08
C ASN A 52 1.71 20.09 -1.16
N MET A 53 1.42 21.31 -1.58
CA MET A 53 0.51 21.56 -2.68
C MET A 53 1.10 22.57 -3.67
N ALA A 54 1.06 22.22 -4.96
CA ALA A 54 1.34 23.16 -6.06
C ALA A 54 0.03 23.44 -6.82
N THR A 55 -0.33 24.71 -6.94
CA THR A 55 -1.61 25.14 -7.54
C THR A 55 -1.39 26.14 -8.66
N GLY A 56 -1.78 25.77 -9.89
CA GLY A 56 -1.91 26.70 -11.01
C GLY A 56 -3.26 27.44 -11.00
N SER A 57 -3.36 28.57 -11.72
CA SER A 57 -4.59 29.36 -11.80
C SER A 57 -5.47 28.94 -12.99
N GLY A 58 -6.78 29.18 -12.90
CA GLY A 58 -7.75 28.85 -13.94
C GLY A 58 -7.69 27.38 -14.37
N ASN A 59 -7.41 27.15 -15.66
CA ASN A 59 -7.27 25.80 -16.23
C ASN A 59 -5.81 25.27 -16.23
N ASN A 60 -4.84 26.03 -15.69
CA ASN A 60 -3.44 25.59 -15.61
C ASN A 60 -3.21 24.65 -14.43
N THR A 61 -2.12 23.89 -14.48
CA THR A 61 -1.84 22.81 -13.53
C THR A 61 -0.81 23.22 -12.49
N GLY A 62 -0.81 22.51 -11.38
CA GLY A 62 0.35 22.41 -10.50
C GLY A 62 1.33 21.38 -11.04
N ASN A 63 2.62 21.63 -10.83
CA ASN A 63 3.70 20.72 -11.19
C ASN A 63 4.57 20.47 -9.96
N GLY A 64 4.67 19.21 -9.53
CA GLY A 64 5.48 18.83 -8.37
C GLY A 64 4.89 19.32 -7.05
N GLY A 65 3.89 18.61 -6.52
CA GLY A 65 3.30 18.86 -5.22
C GLY A 65 4.33 18.92 -4.11
N ALA A 66 5.37 18.06 -4.13
CA ALA A 66 6.53 18.24 -3.27
C ALA A 66 7.63 19.04 -3.98
N ILE A 67 8.17 18.47 -5.07
CA ILE A 67 9.36 19.03 -5.74
C ILE A 67 9.09 19.22 -7.23
N SER A 68 9.46 20.36 -7.77
CA SER A 68 9.48 20.60 -9.21
C SER A 68 10.88 20.98 -9.68
N TYR A 69 11.36 20.33 -10.73
CA TYR A 69 12.62 20.68 -11.40
C TYR A 69 12.34 21.49 -12.66
N GLU A 70 13.01 22.63 -12.79
CA GLU A 70 12.96 23.42 -14.02
C GLU A 70 14.09 22.98 -14.96
N TYR A 71 13.73 22.46 -16.13
CA TYR A 71 14.62 21.83 -17.10
C TYR A 71 15.28 20.54 -16.58
N SER A 72 16.07 19.91 -17.46
CA SER A 72 16.90 18.77 -17.07
C SER A 72 17.97 19.19 -16.06
N GLN A 73 18.25 18.32 -15.09
CA GLN A 73 19.15 18.62 -13.97
C GLN A 73 19.87 17.36 -13.46
N SER A 74 20.82 17.55 -12.55
CA SER A 74 21.42 16.47 -11.74
C SER A 74 20.81 16.47 -10.33
N THR A 75 20.32 15.32 -9.86
CA THR A 75 19.76 15.19 -8.51
C THR A 75 19.97 13.81 -7.88
N ALA A 76 20.08 13.78 -6.55
CA ALA A 76 20.07 12.57 -5.75
C ALA A 76 18.94 12.64 -4.71
N LEU A 77 18.02 11.67 -4.78
CA LEU A 77 16.90 11.46 -3.87
C LEU A 77 17.07 10.09 -3.23
N VAL A 78 17.43 10.08 -1.94
CA VAL A 78 17.66 8.84 -1.18
C VAL A 78 16.92 8.86 0.16
N ASN A 79 16.26 7.78 0.55
CA ASN A 79 15.60 7.66 1.86
C ASN A 79 14.52 8.71 2.15
N ASN A 80 13.92 9.33 1.15
CA ASN A 80 12.90 10.36 1.38
C ASN A 80 11.50 9.76 1.43
N ILE A 81 10.59 10.45 2.10
CA ILE A 81 9.15 10.15 2.06
C ILE A 81 8.45 11.27 1.31
N PHE A 82 7.71 10.89 0.27
CA PHE A 82 6.75 11.73 -0.44
C PHE A 82 5.36 11.14 -0.17
N TRP A 83 4.49 11.91 0.48
CA TRP A 83 3.16 11.43 0.84
C TRP A 83 2.12 12.55 0.93
N GLY A 84 0.93 12.34 0.38
CA GLY A 84 -0.17 13.30 0.41
C GLY A 84 0.09 14.59 -0.37
N ASN A 85 1.12 14.62 -1.22
CA ASN A 85 1.48 15.83 -1.97
C ASN A 85 0.56 15.99 -3.18
N MET A 86 -0.03 17.17 -3.35
CA MET A 86 -1.11 17.41 -4.30
C MET A 86 -0.73 18.44 -5.37
N VAL A 87 -1.39 18.32 -6.52
CA VAL A 87 -1.42 19.33 -7.58
C VAL A 87 -2.85 19.51 -8.07
N ASN A 88 -3.20 20.69 -8.57
CA ASN A 88 -4.50 20.87 -9.23
C ASN A 88 -4.45 20.51 -10.73
N ASN A 89 -5.62 20.15 -11.28
CA ASN A 89 -5.84 19.91 -12.71
C ASN A 89 -5.01 18.75 -13.33
N ARG A 90 -4.53 17.79 -12.52
CA ARG A 90 -3.80 16.57 -12.94
C ARG A 90 -4.34 15.36 -12.12
N GLY A 91 -4.38 14.14 -12.67
CA GLY A 91 -4.86 12.92 -11.97
C GLY A 91 -3.79 11.96 -11.41
N ASP A 92 -3.84 11.68 -10.11
CA ASP A 92 -2.83 11.06 -9.22
C ASP A 92 -1.75 10.14 -9.84
N SER A 93 -0.47 10.50 -9.65
CA SER A 93 0.69 9.67 -10.05
C SER A 93 2.00 10.12 -9.37
N THR A 94 3.03 9.27 -9.38
CA THR A 94 4.39 9.61 -8.85
C THR A 94 4.99 10.87 -9.48
N ALA A 95 4.65 11.18 -10.74
CA ALA A 95 5.08 12.41 -11.41
C ALA A 95 4.51 13.69 -10.78
N PHE A 96 3.51 13.56 -9.90
CA PHE A 96 2.86 14.68 -9.26
C PHE A 96 3.57 15.06 -8.01
N GLU A 97 4.04 14.08 -7.26
CA GLU A 97 4.85 14.31 -6.07
C GLU A 97 6.16 14.99 -6.48
N ILE A 98 6.79 14.50 -7.56
CA ILE A 98 8.02 15.06 -8.12
C ILE A 98 7.92 15.21 -9.64
N ASP A 99 7.95 16.45 -10.11
CA ASP A 99 7.86 16.80 -11.52
C ASP A 99 9.24 17.20 -12.11
N GLY A 100 9.48 16.89 -13.38
CA GLY A 100 10.71 17.23 -14.11
C GLY A 100 11.88 16.23 -13.97
N VAL A 101 11.87 15.38 -12.93
CA VAL A 101 12.93 14.38 -12.70
C VAL A 101 12.96 13.25 -13.73
N GLN A 102 11.85 13.03 -14.46
CA GLN A 102 11.67 11.94 -15.43
C GLN A 102 12.22 12.27 -16.85
N SER A 103 12.88 13.42 -17.03
CA SER A 103 13.45 13.79 -18.32
C SER A 103 14.63 12.88 -18.66
N SER A 104 14.60 12.27 -19.86
CA SER A 104 15.70 11.44 -20.39
C SER A 104 17.07 12.14 -20.47
N GLN A 105 17.08 13.46 -20.35
CA GLN A 105 18.30 14.26 -20.37
C GLN A 105 18.88 14.47 -18.96
N SER A 106 18.10 14.31 -17.88
CA SER A 106 18.53 14.51 -16.50
C SER A 106 19.45 13.40 -15.99
N GLU A 107 20.35 13.74 -15.07
CA GLU A 107 21.16 12.78 -14.32
C GLU A 107 20.52 12.53 -12.95
N VAL A 108 19.90 11.37 -12.77
CA VAL A 108 19.08 11.12 -11.57
C VAL A 108 19.55 9.89 -10.82
N ILE A 109 19.59 10.04 -9.49
CA ILE A 109 19.83 8.95 -8.54
C ILE A 109 18.63 8.93 -7.62
N VAL A 110 17.71 7.99 -7.83
CA VAL A 110 16.46 7.90 -7.06
C VAL A 110 16.35 6.49 -6.49
N GLY A 111 16.64 6.31 -5.21
CA GLY A 111 16.53 4.99 -4.59
C GLY A 111 16.17 5.02 -3.13
N HIS A 112 15.53 3.96 -2.65
CA HIS A 112 15.07 3.85 -1.27
C HIS A 112 14.16 5.01 -0.84
N ASN A 113 13.33 5.57 -1.73
CA ASN A 113 12.32 6.55 -1.35
C ASN A 113 10.95 5.88 -1.22
N ASN A 114 10.07 6.47 -0.41
CA ASN A 114 8.67 6.12 -0.37
C ASN A 114 7.85 7.15 -1.16
N PHE A 115 7.07 6.68 -2.13
CA PHE A 115 6.16 7.49 -2.95
C PHE A 115 4.72 7.01 -2.75
N GLU A 116 3.75 7.91 -2.72
CA GLU A 116 2.37 7.55 -2.44
C GLU A 116 1.77 6.59 -3.48
N TYR A 117 1.96 6.89 -4.76
CA TYR A 117 1.09 6.31 -5.79
C TYR A 117 1.57 5.00 -6.41
N SER A 118 2.87 4.87 -6.71
CA SER A 118 3.36 3.70 -7.44
C SER A 118 4.84 3.45 -7.23
N ALA A 119 5.15 2.36 -6.53
CA ALA A 119 6.51 1.86 -6.40
C ALA A 119 7.10 1.46 -7.78
N SER A 120 6.30 0.85 -8.66
CA SER A 120 6.76 0.44 -9.99
C SER A 120 7.11 1.64 -10.87
N ALA A 121 6.30 2.70 -10.85
CA ALA A 121 6.61 3.95 -11.56
C ALA A 121 7.83 4.64 -10.95
N ALA A 122 7.93 4.71 -9.61
CA ALA A 122 9.12 5.26 -8.94
C ALA A 122 10.41 4.50 -9.31
N ASN A 123 10.33 3.17 -9.42
CA ASN A 123 11.46 2.32 -9.82
C ASN A 123 11.77 2.38 -11.33
N THR A 124 11.10 3.21 -12.11
CA THR A 124 11.62 3.61 -13.43
C THR A 124 12.73 4.66 -13.33
N LEU A 125 12.84 5.35 -12.18
CA LEU A 125 13.84 6.39 -11.91
C LEU A 125 15.09 5.88 -11.17
N GLY A 126 15.04 4.64 -10.65
CA GLY A 126 16.12 3.96 -9.96
C GLY A 126 15.61 2.69 -9.27
N SER A 127 16.15 2.28 -8.13
CA SER A 127 15.80 1.01 -7.49
C SER A 127 15.34 1.14 -6.04
N ASP A 128 14.67 0.10 -5.56
CA ASP A 128 14.31 -0.06 -4.14
C ASP A 128 13.45 1.09 -3.58
N ASN A 129 12.79 1.86 -4.45
CA ASN A 129 11.73 2.76 -4.06
C ASN A 129 10.47 1.94 -3.76
N MET A 130 9.66 2.43 -2.83
CA MET A 130 8.47 1.75 -2.36
C MET A 130 7.26 2.68 -2.32
N SER A 131 6.10 2.09 -2.08
CA SER A 131 4.83 2.79 -1.90
C SER A 131 4.08 2.09 -0.78
N ARG A 132 4.24 2.65 0.42
CA ARG A 132 3.65 2.15 1.66
C ARG A 132 3.16 3.34 2.46
N ASP A 133 1.99 3.19 3.08
CA ASP A 133 1.48 4.15 4.06
C ASP A 133 2.56 4.39 5.13
N PRO A 134 3.06 5.63 5.29
CA PRO A 134 4.07 5.96 6.28
C PRO A 134 3.62 5.71 7.71
N LYS A 135 2.30 5.63 7.97
CA LYS A 135 1.74 5.52 9.32
C LYS A 135 2.31 6.58 10.26
N PHE A 136 2.26 7.84 9.82
CA PHE A 136 2.68 8.97 10.66
C PHE A 136 1.86 9.02 11.95
N MET A 137 2.45 9.53 13.03
CA MET A 137 1.78 9.67 14.33
C MET A 137 0.54 10.58 14.25
N LEU A 138 0.63 11.70 13.51
CA LEU A 138 -0.45 12.67 13.28
C LEU A 138 -1.22 13.09 14.56
N ASP A 139 -0.49 13.21 15.67
CA ASP A 139 -1.04 13.49 17.00
C ASP A 139 -1.10 14.99 17.33
N GLY A 140 -0.77 15.85 16.37
CA GLY A 140 -0.73 17.31 16.52
C GLY A 140 0.49 17.84 17.27
N SER A 141 1.49 17.00 17.56
CA SER A 141 2.79 17.41 18.08
C SER A 141 3.64 18.09 17.00
N ALA A 142 4.79 18.67 17.41
CA ALA A 142 5.74 19.26 16.45
C ALA A 142 6.43 18.20 15.56
N ASP A 143 6.36 16.95 15.97
CA ASP A 143 6.97 15.78 15.39
C ASP A 143 5.92 14.76 14.91
N GLU A 144 4.72 15.24 14.59
CA GLU A 144 3.59 14.43 14.14
C GLU A 144 3.88 13.59 12.87
N TYR A 145 4.91 13.97 12.09
CA TYR A 145 5.38 13.23 10.90
C TYR A 145 6.51 12.24 11.21
N GLN A 146 6.72 11.90 12.48
CA GLN A 146 7.43 10.67 12.85
C GLN A 146 6.63 9.45 12.41
N LEU A 147 7.37 8.39 12.06
CA LEU A 147 6.78 7.08 11.81
C LEU A 147 6.29 6.50 13.14
N SER A 148 5.02 6.11 13.19
CA SER A 148 4.54 5.27 14.28
C SER A 148 5.17 3.89 14.21
N ASP A 149 5.10 3.14 15.31
CA ASP A 149 5.60 1.77 15.38
C ASP A 149 4.93 0.82 14.37
N ALA A 150 3.77 1.19 13.81
CA ALA A 150 3.11 0.41 12.77
C ALA A 150 3.74 0.61 11.37
N SER A 151 4.65 1.59 11.22
CA SER A 151 5.21 1.94 9.93
C SER A 151 6.18 0.90 9.40
N ARG A 152 6.06 0.61 8.11
CA ARG A 152 7.00 -0.23 7.36
C ARG A 152 8.19 0.53 6.79
N LEU A 153 8.24 1.84 7.02
CA LEU A 153 9.37 2.67 6.62
C LEU A 153 10.48 2.70 7.67
N ILE A 154 10.23 2.11 8.85
CA ILE A 154 11.23 1.89 9.89
C ILE A 154 12.27 0.90 9.35
N GLY A 155 13.55 1.27 9.37
CA GLY A 155 14.67 0.48 8.88
C GLY A 155 14.69 0.22 7.37
N ALA A 156 13.84 0.88 6.57
CA ALA A 156 13.71 0.61 5.15
C ALA A 156 14.70 1.41 4.26
N GLY A 157 15.32 2.46 4.82
CA GLY A 157 16.28 3.31 4.12
C GLY A 157 17.62 2.62 3.87
N ALA A 158 18.46 3.15 2.99
CA ALA A 158 19.83 2.69 2.76
C ALA A 158 20.85 3.44 3.62
N LEU A 159 21.84 2.70 4.12
CA LEU A 159 23.04 3.28 4.75
C LEU A 159 23.83 4.12 3.73
N VAL A 160 24.03 3.56 2.54
CA VAL A 160 24.67 4.19 1.38
C VAL A 160 23.97 3.73 0.11
N TYR A 161 23.65 4.65 -0.79
CA TYR A 161 23.13 4.35 -2.13
C TYR A 161 23.85 5.20 -3.18
N ASN A 162 24.46 4.57 -4.19
CA ASN A 162 25.26 5.26 -5.22
C ASN A 162 26.27 6.28 -4.66
N GLY A 163 26.88 5.98 -3.52
CA GLY A 163 27.85 6.86 -2.84
C GLY A 163 27.25 7.93 -1.92
N TYR A 164 25.93 8.10 -1.91
CA TYR A 164 25.22 9.00 -0.98
C TYR A 164 24.94 8.27 0.32
N LYS A 165 25.49 8.80 1.42
CA LYS A 165 25.36 8.22 2.75
C LYS A 165 24.22 8.89 3.53
N ALA A 166 23.44 8.09 4.25
CA ALA A 166 22.46 8.62 5.21
C ALA A 166 23.15 9.51 6.27
N PRO A 167 22.52 10.61 6.70
CA PRO A 167 23.01 11.41 7.82
C PRO A 167 23.21 10.56 9.08
N ALA A 168 24.20 10.90 9.92
CA ALA A 168 24.45 10.14 11.15
C ALA A 168 23.37 10.35 12.23
N TYR A 169 22.62 11.45 12.11
CA TYR A 169 21.59 11.85 13.07
C TYR A 169 20.33 12.30 12.34
N ASP A 170 19.18 12.11 12.98
CA ASP A 170 17.89 12.63 12.52
C ASP A 170 17.70 14.12 12.89
N ILE A 171 16.54 14.69 12.56
CA ILE A 171 16.23 16.10 12.85
C ILE A 171 16.15 16.43 14.35
N LEU A 172 15.95 15.43 15.22
CA LEU A 172 15.92 15.57 16.68
C LEU A 172 17.30 15.29 17.32
N GLY A 173 18.28 14.88 16.53
CA GLY A 173 19.62 14.52 16.99
C GLY A 173 19.75 13.07 17.47
N ASN A 174 18.74 12.22 17.25
CA ASN A 174 18.83 10.78 17.50
C ASN A 174 19.79 10.14 16.51
N ALA A 175 20.59 9.18 16.96
CA ALA A 175 21.54 8.49 16.10
C ALA A 175 20.81 7.54 15.15
N ARG A 176 21.19 7.57 13.86
CA ARG A 176 20.75 6.59 12.87
C ARG A 176 21.69 5.38 12.86
N PRO A 177 21.21 4.19 12.48
CA PRO A 177 22.06 3.05 12.17
C PRO A 177 23.14 3.40 11.15
N THR A 178 24.33 2.81 11.34
CA THR A 178 25.52 3.11 10.51
C THR A 178 26.18 1.88 9.89
N ALA A 179 25.67 0.68 10.17
CA ALA A 179 26.19 -0.57 9.66
C ALA A 179 25.09 -1.65 9.66
N ASP A 180 25.14 -2.52 8.65
CA ASP A 180 24.23 -3.66 8.52
C ASP A 180 24.30 -4.60 9.75
N PRO A 181 23.20 -5.31 10.07
CA PRO A 181 21.93 -5.36 9.33
C PRO A 181 20.98 -4.19 9.60
N ASP A 182 21.29 -3.35 10.59
CA ASP A 182 20.43 -2.23 10.99
C ASP A 182 20.57 -1.08 10.00
N ARG A 183 19.45 -0.53 9.58
CA ARG A 183 19.38 0.47 8.50
C ARG A 183 18.56 1.67 8.97
N PRO A 184 18.81 2.87 8.43
CA PRO A 184 18.07 4.06 8.82
C PRO A 184 16.62 3.98 8.36
N ASP A 185 15.74 4.65 9.09
CA ASP A 185 14.38 4.89 8.65
C ASP A 185 14.37 5.75 7.39
N MET A 186 13.32 5.63 6.56
CA MET A 186 13.05 6.67 5.57
C MET A 186 12.48 7.92 6.24
N GLY A 187 12.77 9.08 5.68
CA GLY A 187 12.29 10.38 6.19
C GLY A 187 13.21 11.04 7.22
N ALA A 188 12.74 12.17 7.73
CA ALA A 188 13.51 13.11 8.56
C ALA A 188 13.79 12.64 9.99
N TYR A 189 13.01 11.70 10.51
CA TYR A 189 13.09 11.18 11.87
C TYR A 189 13.65 9.76 11.88
N GLU A 190 14.13 9.33 13.05
CA GLU A 190 14.49 7.94 13.34
C GLU A 190 13.62 7.42 14.49
N ASN A 191 12.97 6.29 14.30
CA ASN A 191 12.21 5.59 15.32
C ASN A 191 13.17 4.85 16.28
N SER A 192 12.70 4.63 17.51
CA SER A 192 13.45 3.86 18.52
C SER A 192 13.62 2.37 18.18
N TYR A 193 12.77 1.82 17.32
CA TYR A 193 12.89 0.48 16.76
C TYR A 193 13.75 0.52 15.50
N VAL A 194 14.66 -0.43 15.35
CA VAL A 194 15.51 -0.58 14.16
C VAL A 194 14.80 -1.27 13.00
N ASN A 195 13.69 -1.95 13.28
CA ASN A 195 12.85 -2.64 12.31
C ASN A 195 11.39 -2.58 12.76
N PRO A 196 10.43 -2.71 11.83
CA PRO A 196 9.01 -2.60 12.18
C PRO A 196 8.61 -3.71 13.17
N PRO A 197 8.03 -3.39 14.34
CA PRO A 197 7.68 -4.37 15.36
C PRO A 197 6.43 -5.22 15.06
N TYR A 198 5.68 -4.92 13.99
CA TYR A 198 4.49 -5.66 13.56
C TYR A 198 4.75 -6.36 12.21
N PRO A 199 4.05 -7.46 11.83
CA PRO A 199 4.15 -8.06 10.48
C PRO A 199 3.35 -7.34 9.39
N ASP A 200 3.76 -7.44 8.13
CA ASP A 200 2.99 -6.92 6.99
C ASP A 200 1.51 -7.37 6.99
N GLY A 201 0.61 -6.51 6.48
CA GLY A 201 -0.78 -6.90 6.26
C GLY A 201 -0.86 -8.02 5.21
N VAL A 202 -1.77 -8.97 5.41
CA VAL A 202 -1.92 -10.12 4.49
C VAL A 202 -2.42 -9.64 3.13
N ALA A 203 -1.66 -9.92 2.07
CA ALA A 203 -1.97 -9.52 0.70
C ALA A 203 -2.55 -10.67 -0.13
N GLY A 204 -3.24 -10.33 -1.22
CA GLY A 204 -3.69 -11.32 -2.21
C GLY A 204 -4.71 -12.33 -1.67
N LEU A 205 -5.43 -12.02 -0.60
CA LEU A 205 -6.47 -12.88 -0.06
C LEU A 205 -7.54 -13.14 -1.13
N THR A 206 -7.91 -14.41 -1.30
CA THR A 206 -9.01 -14.87 -2.16
C THR A 206 -9.84 -15.91 -1.43
N ALA A 207 -11.12 -16.05 -1.80
CA ALA A 207 -12.05 -17.01 -1.22
C ALA A 207 -12.70 -17.82 -2.34
N THR A 208 -12.68 -19.15 -2.23
CA THR A 208 -13.32 -20.08 -3.16
C THR A 208 -14.35 -20.91 -2.41
N SER A 209 -15.62 -20.80 -2.79
CA SER A 209 -16.71 -21.54 -2.17
C SER A 209 -16.78 -22.99 -2.63
N ALA A 210 -17.26 -23.85 -1.73
CA ALA A 210 -17.69 -25.22 -1.99
C ALA A 210 -18.85 -25.59 -1.04
N ASP A 211 -19.28 -26.85 -1.04
CA ASP A 211 -20.39 -27.31 -0.19
C ASP A 211 -20.03 -27.17 1.29
N GLN A 212 -20.74 -26.28 1.98
CA GLN A 212 -20.58 -25.99 3.41
C GLN A 212 -19.16 -25.58 3.83
N ASN A 213 -18.34 -25.10 2.89
CA ASN A 213 -16.99 -24.64 3.18
C ASN A 213 -16.49 -23.56 2.20
N VAL A 214 -15.46 -22.84 2.63
CA VAL A 214 -14.73 -21.85 1.81
C VAL A 214 -13.24 -22.11 1.97
N THR A 215 -12.53 -22.25 0.85
CA THR A 215 -11.06 -22.27 0.84
C THR A 215 -10.54 -20.85 0.68
N LEU A 216 -9.77 -20.39 1.65
CA LEU A 216 -9.05 -19.12 1.63
C LEU A 216 -7.62 -19.37 1.14
N ASN A 217 -7.12 -18.54 0.24
CA ASN A 217 -5.72 -18.53 -0.18
C ASN A 217 -5.18 -17.09 -0.14
N TRP A 218 -3.91 -16.92 0.20
CA TRP A 218 -3.29 -15.60 0.26
C TRP A 218 -1.82 -15.64 -0.18
N THR A 219 -1.22 -14.47 -0.37
CA THR A 219 0.23 -14.34 -0.55
C THR A 219 0.90 -14.46 0.81
N ALA A 220 1.84 -15.40 0.94
CA ALA A 220 2.57 -15.57 2.19
C ALA A 220 3.40 -14.31 2.53
N ASN A 221 3.32 -13.88 3.78
CA ASN A 221 4.18 -12.87 4.36
C ASN A 221 5.63 -13.35 4.45
N GLU A 222 6.58 -12.43 4.27
CA GLU A 222 8.03 -12.69 4.28
C GLU A 222 8.71 -12.15 5.56
N ASP A 223 7.94 -11.65 6.54
CA ASP A 223 8.46 -11.15 7.80
C ASP A 223 9.28 -12.24 8.53
N ALA A 224 10.54 -11.95 8.86
CA ALA A 224 11.46 -12.93 9.43
C ALA A 224 11.01 -13.45 10.81
N ASP A 225 10.21 -12.69 11.54
CA ASP A 225 9.65 -13.03 12.85
C ASP A 225 8.18 -13.43 12.80
N LEU A 226 7.61 -13.67 11.61
CA LEU A 226 6.23 -14.13 11.43
C LEU A 226 5.96 -15.39 12.27
N GLY A 227 4.91 -15.35 13.07
CA GLY A 227 4.48 -16.47 13.92
C GLY A 227 3.30 -17.22 13.31
N LYS A 228 2.24 -16.51 12.95
CA LYS A 228 0.95 -17.09 12.52
C LYS A 228 0.10 -16.09 11.75
N TYR A 229 -0.99 -16.59 11.17
CA TYR A 229 -2.10 -15.80 10.65
C TYR A 229 -3.34 -16.06 11.50
N VAL A 230 -4.13 -15.03 11.75
CA VAL A 230 -5.42 -15.11 12.43
C VAL A 230 -6.54 -14.90 11.40
N ILE A 231 -7.49 -15.83 11.36
CA ILE A 231 -8.59 -15.84 10.41
C ILE A 231 -9.84 -15.29 11.08
N TYR A 232 -10.48 -14.31 10.43
CA TYR A 232 -11.71 -13.69 10.89
C TYR A 232 -12.84 -13.95 9.90
N GLN A 233 -14.05 -14.16 10.42
CA GLN A 233 -15.26 -14.39 9.64
C GLN A 233 -16.42 -13.56 10.19
N SER A 234 -17.21 -12.97 9.29
CA SER A 234 -18.50 -12.37 9.63
C SER A 234 -19.54 -12.62 8.54
N THR A 235 -20.82 -12.48 8.86
CA THR A 235 -21.91 -12.39 7.88
C THR A 235 -22.27 -10.93 7.55
N VAL A 236 -21.55 -9.96 8.12
CA VAL A 236 -21.74 -8.53 7.90
C VAL A 236 -20.65 -8.02 6.97
N SER A 237 -21.05 -7.38 5.87
CA SER A 237 -20.10 -6.76 4.93
C SER A 237 -19.41 -5.56 5.58
N GLY A 238 -18.13 -5.37 5.28
CA GLY A 238 -17.35 -4.26 5.81
C GLY A 238 -17.08 -4.36 7.30
N PHE A 239 -17.19 -5.55 7.89
CA PHE A 239 -16.96 -5.72 9.32
C PHE A 239 -15.53 -5.34 9.70
N ALA A 240 -15.40 -4.66 10.84
CA ALA A 240 -14.12 -4.44 11.51
C ALA A 240 -13.88 -5.65 12.43
N PRO A 241 -12.85 -6.48 12.17
CA PRO A 241 -12.67 -7.70 12.95
C PRO A 241 -12.43 -7.42 14.43
N THR A 242 -13.08 -8.22 15.28
CA THR A 242 -12.86 -8.27 16.73
C THR A 242 -12.40 -9.67 17.14
N SER A 243 -12.03 -9.86 18.40
CA SER A 243 -11.70 -11.18 18.92
C SER A 243 -12.87 -12.18 18.86
N ALA A 244 -14.12 -11.69 18.78
CA ALA A 244 -15.30 -12.56 18.66
C ALA A 244 -15.49 -13.11 17.23
N ASP A 245 -14.90 -12.45 16.23
CA ASP A 245 -14.95 -12.86 14.82
C ASP A 245 -13.80 -13.82 14.45
N SER A 246 -12.83 -14.00 15.34
CA SER A 246 -11.70 -14.92 15.13
C SER A 246 -12.20 -16.35 15.20
N ILE A 247 -11.98 -17.09 14.10
CA ILE A 247 -12.45 -18.48 13.99
C ILE A 247 -11.32 -19.49 14.09
N ASP A 248 -10.10 -19.13 13.69
CA ASP A 248 -8.93 -20.00 13.82
C ASP A 248 -7.61 -19.22 13.63
N GLU A 249 -6.50 -19.91 13.89
CA GLU A 249 -5.14 -19.45 13.65
C GLU A 249 -4.33 -20.52 12.91
N VAL A 250 -3.49 -20.10 11.96
CA VAL A 250 -2.61 -21.01 11.21
C VAL A 250 -1.17 -20.56 11.29
N ALA A 251 -0.24 -21.48 11.46
CA ALA A 251 1.18 -21.16 11.64
C ALA A 251 1.81 -20.50 10.41
N ALA A 252 2.90 -19.76 10.62
CA ALA A 252 3.74 -19.27 9.53
C ALA A 252 4.17 -20.40 8.58
N GLY A 253 4.38 -20.07 7.30
CA GLY A 253 4.71 -21.04 6.25
C GLY A 253 3.51 -21.73 5.60
N THR A 254 2.27 -21.42 6.03
CA THR A 254 1.05 -21.71 5.29
C THR A 254 0.54 -20.49 4.53
N ASN A 255 -0.23 -20.73 3.47
CA ASN A 255 -0.89 -19.70 2.68
C ASN A 255 -2.31 -20.12 2.25
N THR A 256 -2.87 -21.13 2.91
CA THR A 256 -4.20 -21.67 2.64
C THR A 256 -4.89 -22.10 3.93
N TYR A 257 -6.22 -21.96 3.97
CA TYR A 257 -7.06 -22.40 5.09
C TYR A 257 -8.47 -22.74 4.59
N ILE A 258 -9.05 -23.85 5.06
CA ILE A 258 -10.41 -24.26 4.69
C ILE A 258 -11.34 -24.00 5.87
N VAL A 259 -12.25 -23.04 5.69
CA VAL A 259 -13.31 -22.75 6.64
C VAL A 259 -14.45 -23.74 6.43
N THR A 260 -14.70 -24.63 7.39
CA THR A 260 -15.74 -25.66 7.28
C THR A 260 -16.96 -25.37 8.15
N GLY A 261 -18.07 -26.07 7.92
CA GLY A 261 -19.28 -25.97 8.75
C GLY A 261 -20.10 -24.72 8.47
N LEU A 262 -19.96 -24.17 7.26
CA LEU A 262 -20.71 -23.01 6.80
C LEU A 262 -22.09 -23.44 6.29
N THR A 263 -23.05 -22.53 6.38
CA THR A 263 -24.38 -22.75 5.81
C THR A 263 -24.36 -22.35 4.33
N ASN A 264 -24.77 -23.24 3.44
CA ASN A 264 -24.91 -22.90 2.02
C ASN A 264 -25.90 -21.75 1.81
N ARG A 265 -25.69 -21.00 0.73
CA ARG A 265 -26.45 -19.80 0.34
C ARG A 265 -26.44 -18.68 1.38
N THR A 266 -25.55 -18.75 2.37
CA THR A 266 -25.25 -17.64 3.30
C THR A 266 -23.96 -16.99 2.87
N ASN A 267 -23.97 -15.66 2.69
CA ASN A 267 -22.76 -14.94 2.32
C ASN A 267 -21.89 -14.71 3.56
N TYR A 268 -20.61 -15.06 3.46
CA TYR A 268 -19.60 -14.83 4.49
C TYR A 268 -18.53 -13.89 3.99
N TYR A 269 -17.96 -13.11 4.90
CA TYR A 269 -16.89 -12.16 4.67
C TYR A 269 -15.69 -12.58 5.52
N PHE A 270 -14.51 -12.52 4.92
CA PHE A 270 -13.26 -12.98 5.53
C PHE A 270 -12.20 -11.88 5.46
N ARG A 271 -11.44 -11.80 6.56
CA ARG A 271 -10.23 -10.99 6.67
C ARG A 271 -9.19 -11.79 7.43
N LEU A 272 -7.91 -11.60 7.10
CA LEU A 272 -6.79 -12.19 7.81
C LEU A 272 -5.91 -11.09 8.39
N ALA A 273 -5.20 -11.40 9.47
CA ALA A 273 -4.06 -10.59 9.93
C ALA A 273 -2.87 -11.51 10.23
N ALA A 274 -1.66 -11.02 9.96
CA ALA A 274 -0.43 -11.69 10.34
C ALA A 274 -0.02 -11.27 11.76
N MET A 275 0.50 -12.22 12.55
CA MET A 275 1.01 -11.99 13.90
C MET A 275 2.42 -12.52 14.03
N ASN A 276 3.34 -11.73 14.59
CA ASN A 276 4.72 -12.18 14.82
C ASN A 276 4.82 -13.07 16.07
N THR A 277 5.99 -13.64 16.27
CA THR A 277 6.34 -14.47 17.44
C THR A 277 6.30 -13.73 18.78
N LYS A 278 6.25 -12.39 18.76
CA LYS A 278 6.09 -11.53 19.96
C LYS A 278 4.63 -11.23 20.29
N GLY A 279 3.68 -11.64 19.44
CA GLY A 279 2.25 -11.39 19.62
C GLY A 279 1.76 -10.04 19.08
N ASN A 280 2.57 -9.34 18.29
CA ASN A 280 2.19 -8.10 17.62
C ASN A 280 1.46 -8.42 16.31
N MET A 281 0.32 -7.77 16.08
CA MET A 281 -0.56 -8.00 14.93
C MET A 281 -0.38 -6.92 13.87
N GLY A 282 -0.24 -7.33 12.61
CA GLY A 282 -0.26 -6.43 11.45
C GLY A 282 -1.66 -5.91 11.11
N ASP A 283 -1.72 -5.09 10.06
CA ASP A 283 -2.98 -4.62 9.49
C ASP A 283 -3.81 -5.80 8.93
N PHE A 284 -5.14 -5.66 8.97
CA PHE A 284 -6.03 -6.64 8.32
C PHE A 284 -5.86 -6.61 6.80
N SER A 285 -6.04 -7.77 6.18
CA SER A 285 -6.17 -7.89 4.73
C SER A 285 -7.37 -7.09 4.20
N GLY A 286 -7.39 -6.91 2.88
CA GLY A 286 -8.64 -6.64 2.17
C GLY A 286 -9.71 -7.68 2.52
N GLU A 287 -10.96 -7.25 2.53
CA GLU A 287 -12.11 -8.14 2.71
C GLU A 287 -12.36 -8.93 1.43
N VAL A 288 -12.59 -10.23 1.58
CA VAL A 288 -13.16 -11.07 0.52
C VAL A 288 -14.46 -11.67 1.00
N SER A 289 -15.33 -12.05 0.06
CA SER A 289 -16.57 -12.75 0.38
C SER A 289 -16.71 -14.01 -0.44
N ALA A 290 -17.44 -14.96 0.12
CA ALA A 290 -17.86 -16.16 -0.57
C ALA A 290 -19.20 -16.64 -0.02
N MET A 291 -19.99 -17.24 -0.91
CA MET A 291 -21.26 -17.88 -0.58
C MET A 291 -21.12 -19.37 -0.87
N PRO A 292 -20.97 -20.22 0.16
CA PRO A 292 -20.95 -21.68 0.02
C PRO A 292 -22.18 -22.17 -0.73
N GLU A 293 -22.01 -23.15 -1.60
CA GLU A 293 -23.11 -23.74 -2.35
C GLU A 293 -22.77 -25.19 -2.72
N TYR A 294 -23.79 -26.04 -2.67
CA TYR A 294 -23.71 -27.37 -3.25
C TYR A 294 -23.97 -27.29 -4.76
N LEU A 295 -22.96 -27.68 -5.55
CA LEU A 295 -23.01 -27.62 -7.01
C LEU A 295 -23.10 -29.02 -7.65
N GLY A 296 -23.61 -30.00 -6.91
CA GLY A 296 -23.69 -31.39 -7.37
C GLY A 296 -22.35 -32.15 -7.22
N PRO A 297 -22.13 -33.20 -8.02
CA PRO A 297 -22.98 -33.65 -9.13
C PRO A 297 -24.19 -34.49 -8.67
N VAL A 298 -24.34 -34.83 -7.39
CA VAL A 298 -25.40 -35.73 -6.91
C VAL A 298 -26.50 -34.94 -6.20
N TRP A 299 -27.63 -34.74 -6.86
CA TRP A 299 -28.74 -33.96 -6.31
C TRP A 299 -29.69 -34.83 -5.51
N TRP A 300 -29.74 -34.59 -4.21
CA TRP A 300 -30.61 -35.35 -3.31
C TRP A 300 -32.02 -34.77 -3.32
N VAL A 301 -33.00 -35.67 -3.48
CA VAL A 301 -34.43 -35.37 -3.43
C VAL A 301 -35.09 -36.28 -2.41
N ASP A 302 -35.85 -35.69 -1.49
CA ASP A 302 -36.66 -36.41 -0.50
C ASP A 302 -38.04 -35.75 -0.45
N ASP A 303 -39.09 -36.49 -0.84
CA ASP A 303 -40.45 -35.99 -0.94
C ASP A 303 -41.16 -35.85 0.43
N VAL A 304 -40.49 -36.28 1.51
CA VAL A 304 -40.99 -36.18 2.89
C VAL A 304 -40.17 -35.18 3.70
N ASN A 305 -38.83 -35.27 3.67
CA ASN A 305 -37.93 -34.46 4.51
C ASN A 305 -37.25 -33.33 3.73
N GLY A 306 -37.38 -33.26 2.41
CA GLY A 306 -36.80 -32.21 1.60
C GLY A 306 -37.47 -30.85 1.82
N SER A 307 -36.80 -29.79 1.35
CA SER A 307 -37.31 -28.43 1.47
C SER A 307 -37.36 -27.70 0.13
N THR A 308 -38.40 -26.90 -0.08
CA THR A 308 -38.50 -25.96 -1.21
C THR A 308 -37.89 -24.61 -0.88
N GLN A 309 -37.73 -24.27 0.39
CA GLN A 309 -37.23 -22.98 0.84
C GLN A 309 -35.73 -23.02 1.15
N ASN A 310 -35.29 -24.09 1.82
CA ASN A 310 -33.92 -24.22 2.35
C ASN A 310 -33.17 -25.43 1.80
N GLY A 311 -33.82 -26.25 0.95
CA GLY A 311 -33.16 -27.36 0.27
C GLY A 311 -32.12 -26.81 -0.70
N ASP A 312 -30.87 -27.22 -0.52
CA ASP A 312 -29.76 -26.85 -1.41
C ASP A 312 -29.33 -28.02 -2.30
N GLY A 313 -29.89 -29.21 -2.06
CA GLY A 313 -29.69 -30.39 -2.89
C GLY A 313 -28.53 -31.29 -2.45
N ASN A 314 -27.82 -30.96 -1.36
CA ASN A 314 -26.90 -31.91 -0.73
C ASN A 314 -27.65 -32.95 0.11
N SER A 315 -26.95 -33.99 0.55
CA SER A 315 -27.56 -35.10 1.32
C SER A 315 -28.14 -34.68 2.68
N GLY A 316 -27.68 -33.58 3.25
CA GLY A 316 -28.16 -33.04 4.53
C GLY A 316 -29.36 -32.09 4.38
N SER A 317 -29.53 -31.48 3.20
CA SER A 317 -30.63 -30.57 2.88
C SER A 317 -31.19 -30.86 1.47
N PRO A 318 -31.81 -32.02 1.27
CA PRO A 318 -32.32 -32.43 -0.04
C PRO A 318 -33.44 -31.51 -0.52
N PHE A 319 -33.63 -31.47 -1.83
CA PHE A 319 -34.80 -30.84 -2.43
C PHE A 319 -36.08 -31.62 -2.13
N LEU A 320 -37.22 -30.93 -2.02
CA LEU A 320 -38.52 -31.59 -1.86
C LEU A 320 -39.00 -32.29 -3.15
N SER A 321 -38.51 -31.88 -4.32
CA SER A 321 -39.01 -32.39 -5.60
C SER A 321 -37.90 -32.54 -6.64
N ILE A 322 -38.09 -33.52 -7.54
CA ILE A 322 -37.24 -33.73 -8.72
C ILE A 322 -37.20 -32.49 -9.61
N SER A 323 -38.33 -31.76 -9.70
CA SER A 323 -38.37 -30.50 -10.47
C SER A 323 -37.41 -29.44 -9.94
N SER A 324 -37.17 -29.41 -8.62
CA SER A 324 -36.23 -28.45 -8.01
C SER A 324 -34.79 -28.86 -8.29
N ALA A 325 -34.47 -30.16 -8.20
CA ALA A 325 -33.16 -30.68 -8.59
C ALA A 325 -32.85 -30.42 -10.07
N LEU A 326 -33.83 -30.66 -10.96
CA LEU A 326 -33.67 -30.44 -12.40
C LEU A 326 -33.43 -28.97 -12.77
N ALA A 327 -33.90 -28.03 -11.93
CA ALA A 327 -33.71 -26.60 -12.18
C ALA A 327 -32.26 -26.13 -12.00
N VAL A 328 -31.44 -26.87 -11.24
CA VAL A 328 -30.04 -26.54 -10.94
C VAL A 328 -29.04 -27.54 -11.52
N ALA A 329 -29.50 -28.72 -11.93
CA ALA A 329 -28.65 -29.76 -12.50
C ALA A 329 -27.96 -29.34 -13.81
N ALA A 330 -26.68 -29.67 -13.91
CA ALA A 330 -25.83 -29.51 -15.08
C ALA A 330 -25.62 -30.84 -15.81
N ALA A 331 -24.93 -30.79 -16.95
CA ALA A 331 -24.59 -32.00 -17.70
C ALA A 331 -23.69 -32.93 -16.88
N ASN A 332 -24.06 -34.21 -16.83
CA ASN A 332 -23.43 -35.29 -16.05
C ASN A 332 -23.75 -35.30 -14.54
N ASP A 333 -24.67 -34.47 -14.08
CA ASP A 333 -25.22 -34.60 -12.75
C ASP A 333 -26.16 -35.84 -12.65
N THR A 334 -26.31 -36.37 -11.44
CA THR A 334 -27.15 -37.53 -11.08
C THR A 334 -28.17 -37.16 -10.02
#